data_AF-A0A519NYX1-F1
#
_entry.id   AF-A0A519NYX1-F1
#
_cell.length_a   1.000
_cell.length_b   1.000
_cell.length_c   1.000
_cell.angle_alpha   90.00
_cell.angle_beta   90.00
_cell.angle_gamma   90.00
#
_symmetry.space_group_name_H-M   'P 1'
#
loop_
_entity.id
_entity.type
_entity.pdbx_description
1 polymer ?
#
loop_
_entity_poly.entity_id
_entity_poly.type
_entity_poly.pdbx_seq_one_letter_code
_entity_poly.pdbx_strand_id
1 'polypeptide(L)'
;AETAKAAGFDRVIGFDMGGTSTDVSHFAGEYERTSDAVVAGVRLRAPMLSIHTVAAGGGSICRFDGARLRVGPESAGAVPGPRAYRRGGPLTVTDCNVLLGKLKPGFFPAVFGPGADQPLDAEAVREGFAELAAEVQTATGRATTPEALAEGFVTIAVQNMAEAIKSISIQRGYDVTRYVLNCFGGAGGQHACLVADALGMTTVMLHPFAGVLSAYGMGLAEVRAIRQATAAIPLEATADADMAARVADLSEQARAELTAQGFAGARITIAARAEIKFAGSDTPLTVPFGPADQMTSAFEALHRRRFGFFAEGKALVVETLEAEATGASGETAGTGGDIRDRTPEAATRTPVWMAGESHDAPVYRREDFGPGAA
;
A
#
# COMPACT_ATOMS: atom_id res chain seq x y z
N ALA A 1 3.53 -6.63 6.02
CA ALA A 1 3.83 -6.49 7.46
C ALA A 1 4.85 -7.54 7.90
N GLU A 2 4.55 -8.84 7.76
CA GLU A 2 5.45 -9.91 8.23
C GLU A 2 6.88 -9.84 7.67
N THR A 3 7.05 -9.59 6.36
CA THR A 3 8.38 -9.41 5.78
C THR A 3 9.14 -8.22 6.35
N ALA A 4 8.44 -7.11 6.62
CA ALA A 4 9.03 -5.91 7.21
C ALA A 4 9.41 -6.12 8.67
N LYS A 5 8.59 -6.83 9.45
CA LYS A 5 8.93 -7.25 10.82
C LYS A 5 10.18 -8.12 10.85
N ALA A 6 10.28 -9.09 9.93
CA ALA A 6 11.47 -9.93 9.79
C ALA A 6 12.73 -9.11 9.45
N ALA A 7 12.57 -7.98 8.77
CA ALA A 7 13.64 -7.01 8.50
C ALA A 7 13.85 -5.98 9.64
N GLY A 8 13.15 -6.10 10.77
CA GLY A 8 13.29 -5.23 11.95
C GLY A 8 12.43 -3.96 11.92
N PHE A 9 11.40 -3.88 11.08
CA PHE A 9 10.52 -2.72 10.98
C PHE A 9 9.10 -3.02 11.51
N ASP A 10 8.68 -2.30 12.54
CA ASP A 10 7.35 -2.45 13.17
C ASP A 10 6.30 -1.45 12.68
N ARG A 11 6.73 -0.45 11.90
CA ARG A 11 5.90 0.64 11.36
C ARG A 11 6.09 0.75 9.86
N VAL A 12 5.06 0.40 9.10
CA VAL A 12 5.13 0.16 7.66
C VAL A 12 4.02 0.90 6.93
N ILE A 13 4.38 1.58 5.86
CA ILE A 13 3.45 1.94 4.79
C ILE A 13 3.66 0.94 3.66
N GLY A 14 2.67 0.09 3.41
CA GLY A 14 2.68 -0.80 2.27
C GLY A 14 2.30 -0.04 1.01
N PHE A 15 3.08 -0.21 -0.06
CA PHE A 15 2.89 0.44 -1.34
C PHE A 15 2.97 -0.60 -2.45
N ASP A 16 1.82 -1.08 -2.91
CA ASP A 16 1.70 -2.04 -4.02
C ASP A 16 1.34 -1.30 -5.30
N MET A 17 2.29 -1.14 -6.22
CA MET A 17 2.00 -0.50 -7.51
C MET A 17 2.02 -1.53 -8.63
N GLY A 18 0.84 -1.72 -9.23
CA GLY A 18 0.63 -2.56 -10.40
C GLY A 18 0.54 -1.78 -11.70
N GLY A 19 -0.05 -2.41 -12.72
CA GLY A 19 -0.32 -1.79 -14.01
C GLY A 19 -1.51 -0.83 -14.02
N THR A 20 -2.46 -0.94 -13.10
CA THR A 20 -3.70 -0.15 -13.16
C THR A 20 -3.83 0.82 -12.00
N SER A 21 -3.44 0.38 -10.81
CA SER A 21 -3.64 1.11 -9.56
C SER A 21 -2.43 0.93 -8.63
N THR A 22 -2.46 1.71 -7.56
CA THR A 22 -1.58 1.54 -6.41
C THR A 22 -2.45 1.29 -5.19
N ASP A 23 -2.17 0.24 -4.43
CA ASP A 23 -2.81 -0.05 -3.16
C ASP A 23 -1.89 0.34 -2.00
N VAL A 24 -2.42 1.15 -1.09
CA VAL A 24 -1.69 1.64 0.08
C VAL A 24 -2.30 1.05 1.35
N SER A 25 -1.44 0.56 2.23
CA SER A 25 -1.83 0.04 3.55
C SER A 25 -0.96 0.61 4.65
N HIS A 26 -1.50 0.66 5.87
CA HIS A 26 -0.76 1.05 7.07
C HIS A 26 -0.68 -0.10 8.06
N PHE A 27 0.47 -0.25 8.68
CA PHE A 27 0.72 -1.20 9.76
C PHE A 27 1.61 -0.56 10.82
N ALA A 28 1.19 -0.62 12.09
CA ALA A 28 1.98 -0.14 13.22
C ALA A 28 1.69 -1.02 14.45
N GLY A 29 2.27 -2.22 14.49
CA GLY A 29 1.95 -3.27 15.49
C GLY A 29 0.63 -3.99 15.22
N GLU A 30 -0.37 -3.31 14.68
CA GLU A 30 -1.67 -3.87 14.27
C GLU A 30 -2.02 -3.48 12.83
N TYR A 31 -2.88 -4.30 12.20
CA TYR A 31 -3.45 -4.00 10.89
C TYR A 31 -4.59 -2.99 11.02
N GLU A 32 -4.58 -1.94 10.19
CA GLU A 32 -5.71 -1.02 10.16
C GLU A 32 -6.94 -1.66 9.52
N ARG A 33 -8.09 -1.39 10.13
CA ARG A 33 -9.38 -1.85 9.64
C ARG A 33 -10.37 -0.71 9.45
N THR A 34 -11.35 -0.95 8.59
CA THR A 34 -12.58 -0.16 8.48
C THR A 34 -13.77 -1.10 8.58
N SER A 35 -14.83 -0.66 9.26
CA SER A 35 -16.12 -1.36 9.33
C SER A 35 -17.16 -0.78 8.36
N ASP A 36 -16.78 0.26 7.62
CA ASP A 36 -17.62 0.93 6.62
C ASP A 36 -16.79 1.11 5.34
N ALA A 37 -17.23 0.45 4.27
CA ALA A 37 -16.57 0.52 2.98
C ALA A 37 -17.61 0.57 1.85
N VAL A 38 -17.32 1.35 0.81
CA VAL A 38 -18.10 1.33 -0.42
C VAL A 38 -17.32 0.51 -1.45
N VAL A 39 -17.83 -0.67 -1.78
CA VAL A 39 -17.24 -1.57 -2.78
C VAL A 39 -18.18 -1.64 -3.96
N ALA A 40 -17.69 -1.24 -5.15
CA ALA A 40 -18.49 -1.19 -6.39
C ALA A 40 -19.82 -0.44 -6.24
N GLY A 41 -19.85 0.64 -5.44
CA GLY A 41 -21.05 1.45 -5.18
C GLY A 41 -21.97 0.91 -4.09
N VAL A 42 -21.67 -0.26 -3.50
CA VAL A 42 -22.44 -0.86 -2.41
C VAL A 42 -21.75 -0.58 -1.08
N ARG A 43 -22.48 -0.01 -0.12
CA ARG A 43 -21.99 0.20 1.24
C ARG A 43 -22.06 -1.11 2.03
N LEU A 44 -20.92 -1.56 2.52
CA LEU A 44 -20.74 -2.76 3.32
C LEU A 44 -20.43 -2.37 4.77
N ARG A 45 -21.10 -3.04 5.72
CA ARG A 45 -20.83 -2.96 7.16
C ARG A 45 -20.19 -4.27 7.64
N ALA A 46 -18.90 -4.44 7.36
CA ALA A 46 -18.13 -5.60 7.79
C ALA A 46 -16.67 -5.19 8.05
N PRO A 47 -16.01 -5.77 9.06
CA PRO A 47 -14.61 -5.48 9.34
C PRO A 47 -13.73 -5.94 8.18
N MET A 48 -13.00 -4.99 7.58
CA MET A 48 -12.11 -5.21 6.45
C MET A 48 -10.79 -4.49 6.68
N LEU A 49 -9.72 -4.95 6.03
CA LEU A 49 -8.47 -4.19 6.00
C LEU A 49 -8.69 -2.82 5.35
N SER A 50 -8.13 -1.78 5.96
CA SER A 50 -8.16 -0.42 5.42
C SER A 50 -7.11 -0.31 4.32
N ILE A 51 -7.49 -0.64 3.10
CA ILE A 51 -6.65 -0.49 1.90
C ILE A 51 -7.17 0.72 1.12
N HIS A 52 -6.26 1.62 0.79
CA HIS A 52 -6.55 2.80 -0.01
C HIS A 52 -6.02 2.61 -1.42
N THR A 53 -6.93 2.44 -2.37
CA THR A 53 -6.57 2.29 -3.78
C THR A 53 -6.53 3.65 -4.47
N VAL A 54 -5.42 3.92 -5.15
CA VAL A 54 -5.16 5.12 -5.94
C VAL A 54 -5.22 4.75 -7.42
N ALA A 55 -5.89 5.57 -8.22
CA ALA A 55 -5.93 5.44 -9.68
C ALA A 55 -4.62 5.92 -10.35
N ALA A 56 -3.49 5.43 -9.84
CA ALA A 56 -2.15 5.69 -10.33
C ALA A 56 -1.41 4.35 -10.38
N GLY A 57 -1.11 3.84 -11.57
CA GLY A 57 -0.35 2.62 -11.82
C GLY A 57 0.52 2.80 -13.07
N GLY A 58 1.27 1.77 -13.45
CA GLY A 58 2.15 1.84 -14.63
C GLY A 58 1.39 2.17 -15.94
N GLY A 59 0.16 1.69 -16.08
CA GLY A 59 -0.71 1.92 -17.23
C GLY A 59 -1.57 3.18 -17.15
N SER A 60 -1.43 4.02 -16.12
CA SER A 60 -2.15 5.29 -16.05
C SER A 60 -1.80 6.16 -17.26
N ILE A 61 -2.83 6.62 -17.97
CA ILE A 61 -2.67 7.31 -19.25
C ILE A 61 -2.09 8.71 -19.03
N CYS A 62 -1.05 9.04 -19.78
CA CYS A 62 -0.39 10.34 -19.80
C CYS A 62 -0.88 11.14 -21.01
N ARG A 63 -1.48 12.31 -20.76
CA ARG A 63 -2.03 13.17 -21.83
C ARG A 63 -1.85 14.65 -21.52
N PHE A 64 -1.90 15.47 -22.56
CA PHE A 64 -2.05 16.91 -22.47
C PHE A 64 -3.51 17.27 -22.79
N ASP A 65 -4.13 18.14 -21.99
CA ASP A 65 -5.55 18.54 -22.19
C ASP A 65 -5.73 19.88 -22.93
N GLY A 66 -4.66 20.38 -23.55
CA GLY A 66 -4.62 21.71 -24.15
C GLY A 66 -4.10 22.81 -23.20
N ALA A 67 -4.08 22.56 -21.89
CA ALA A 67 -3.58 23.53 -20.90
C ALA A 67 -2.51 22.93 -19.96
N ARG A 68 -2.67 21.67 -19.54
CA ARG A 68 -1.77 21.01 -18.58
C ARG A 68 -1.61 19.53 -18.87
N LEU A 69 -0.51 18.99 -18.34
CA LEU A 69 -0.25 17.55 -18.32
C LEU A 69 -1.16 16.88 -17.28
N ARG A 70 -1.64 15.67 -17.61
CA ARG A 70 -2.47 14.83 -16.73
C ARG A 70 -2.03 13.38 -16.78
N VAL A 71 -2.11 12.73 -15.63
CA VAL A 71 -1.91 11.28 -15.47
C VAL A 71 -3.18 10.68 -14.88
N GLY A 72 -3.76 9.72 -15.59
CA GLY A 72 -5.02 9.07 -15.19
C GLY A 72 -6.24 10.02 -15.20
N PRO A 73 -7.33 9.64 -14.50
CA PRO A 73 -7.52 8.39 -13.76
C PRO A 73 -7.65 7.14 -14.63
N GLU A 74 -7.85 7.30 -15.94
CA GLU A 74 -7.97 6.19 -16.87
C GLU A 74 -6.65 5.42 -17.00
N SER A 75 -6.76 4.09 -17.12
CA SER A 75 -5.64 3.19 -17.34
C SER A 75 -5.78 2.47 -18.67
N ALA A 76 -4.66 2.27 -19.36
CA ALA A 76 -4.57 1.43 -20.55
C ALA A 76 -4.65 -0.07 -20.23
N GLY A 77 -4.62 -0.45 -18.95
CA GLY A 77 -4.65 -1.84 -18.49
C GLY A 77 -3.50 -2.67 -19.05
N ALA A 78 -3.76 -3.95 -19.34
CA ALA A 78 -2.83 -4.83 -20.06
C ALA A 78 -3.14 -4.92 -21.56
N VAL A 79 -4.35 -4.55 -21.97
CA VAL A 79 -4.83 -4.54 -23.36
C VAL A 79 -5.68 -3.27 -23.57
N PRO A 80 -5.29 -2.36 -24.48
CA PRO A 80 -4.09 -2.42 -25.32
C PRO A 80 -2.80 -2.28 -24.51
N GLY A 81 -2.86 -1.75 -23.28
CA GLY A 81 -1.70 -1.50 -22.43
C GLY A 81 -0.88 -0.27 -22.85
N PRO A 82 0.26 -0.03 -22.21
CA PRO A 82 1.25 0.97 -22.60
C PRO A 82 1.60 0.94 -24.09
N ARG A 83 1.99 2.09 -24.66
CA ARG A 83 2.43 2.18 -26.07
C ARG A 83 3.59 1.22 -26.35
N ALA A 84 4.51 1.05 -25.40
CA ALA A 84 5.62 0.12 -25.46
C ALA A 84 5.21 -1.36 -25.65
N TYR A 85 3.96 -1.74 -25.40
CA TYR A 85 3.49 -3.13 -25.48
C TYR A 85 3.16 -3.60 -26.91
N ARG A 86 3.34 -2.74 -27.92
CA ARG A 86 3.14 -3.07 -29.35
C ARG A 86 1.70 -3.44 -29.71
N ARG A 87 0.72 -2.80 -29.07
CA ARG A 87 -0.73 -3.08 -29.24
C ARG A 87 -1.57 -1.84 -29.56
N GLY A 88 -0.93 -0.75 -30.01
CA GLY A 88 -1.62 0.51 -30.31
C GLY A 88 -2.10 1.26 -29.06
N GLY A 89 -1.43 1.05 -27.93
CA GLY A 89 -1.73 1.71 -26.66
C GLY A 89 -1.39 3.21 -26.62
N PRO A 90 -2.01 3.98 -25.70
CA PRO A 90 -1.64 5.37 -25.45
C PRO A 90 -0.31 5.46 -24.68
N LEU A 91 0.23 6.67 -24.54
CA LEU A 91 1.34 6.92 -23.62
C LEU A 91 0.87 6.74 -22.16
N THR A 92 1.70 6.11 -21.35
CA THR A 92 1.44 5.78 -19.95
C THR A 92 2.65 6.04 -19.06
N VAL A 93 2.50 5.87 -17.74
CA VAL A 93 3.60 5.99 -16.77
C VAL A 93 4.73 4.99 -17.07
N THR A 94 4.41 3.77 -17.50
CA THR A 94 5.39 2.78 -17.94
C THR A 94 6.19 3.30 -19.13
N ASP A 95 5.53 3.94 -20.10
CA ASP A 95 6.22 4.53 -21.26
C ASP A 95 7.15 5.68 -20.83
N CYS A 96 6.77 6.47 -19.83
CA CYS A 96 7.66 7.48 -19.24
C CYS A 96 8.94 6.81 -18.71
N ASN A 97 8.81 5.72 -17.94
CA ASN A 97 9.96 5.01 -17.38
C ASN A 97 10.83 4.33 -18.45
N VAL A 98 10.23 3.88 -19.57
CA VAL A 98 10.97 3.40 -20.75
C VAL A 98 11.79 4.53 -21.37
N LEU A 99 11.16 5.69 -21.64
CA LEU A 99 11.85 6.83 -22.26
C LEU A 99 12.97 7.37 -21.37
N LEU A 100 12.71 7.51 -20.06
CA LEU A 100 13.70 8.00 -19.09
C LEU A 100 14.81 6.99 -18.80
N GLY A 101 14.75 5.78 -19.36
CA GLY A 101 15.76 4.74 -19.14
C GLY A 101 15.69 4.05 -17.77
N LYS A 102 14.63 4.27 -16.99
CA LYS A 102 14.39 3.55 -15.73
C LYS A 102 13.96 2.10 -16.01
N LEU A 103 13.27 1.88 -17.12
CA LEU A 103 12.89 0.57 -17.63
C LEU A 103 13.61 0.30 -18.96
N LYS A 104 14.42 -0.75 -19.01
CA LYS A 104 15.22 -1.09 -20.20
C LYS A 104 14.68 -2.34 -20.87
N PRO A 105 14.35 -2.30 -22.19
CA PRO A 105 13.81 -3.45 -22.91
C PRO A 105 14.69 -4.72 -22.81
N GLY A 106 16.02 -4.56 -22.78
CA GLY A 106 16.96 -5.68 -22.67
C GLY A 106 16.97 -6.40 -21.32
N PHE A 107 16.38 -5.80 -20.27
CA PHE A 107 16.21 -6.42 -18.95
C PHE A 107 14.75 -6.80 -18.66
N PHE A 108 13.88 -6.73 -19.68
CA PHE A 108 12.48 -7.05 -19.56
C PHE A 108 12.15 -8.29 -20.41
N PRO A 109 11.28 -9.21 -19.94
CA PRO A 109 10.88 -10.36 -20.74
C PRO A 109 10.33 -9.96 -22.11
N ALA A 110 10.78 -10.66 -23.16
CA ALA A 110 10.30 -10.47 -24.52
C ALA A 110 8.94 -11.17 -24.70
N VAL A 111 7.88 -10.56 -24.19
CA VAL A 111 6.50 -11.12 -24.15
C VAL A 111 5.49 -10.23 -24.87
N PHE A 112 5.95 -9.30 -25.70
CA PHE A 112 5.13 -8.29 -26.37
C PHE A 112 4.99 -8.57 -27.87
N GLY A 113 4.15 -7.76 -28.52
CA GLY A 113 3.83 -7.90 -29.94
C GLY A 113 2.85 -9.04 -30.22
N PRO A 114 2.49 -9.24 -31.51
CA PRO A 114 1.50 -10.24 -31.92
C PRO A 114 1.91 -11.69 -31.61
N GLY A 115 3.22 -11.98 -31.62
CA GLY A 115 3.80 -13.30 -31.33
C GLY A 115 4.14 -13.54 -29.86
N ALA A 116 3.98 -12.53 -28.99
CA ALA A 116 4.39 -12.58 -27.58
C ALA A 116 5.87 -12.96 -27.38
N ASP A 117 6.74 -12.49 -28.26
CA ASP A 117 8.16 -12.84 -28.36
C ASP A 117 9.08 -11.61 -28.56
N GLN A 118 8.52 -10.40 -28.49
CA GLN A 118 9.26 -9.16 -28.73
C GLN A 118 9.51 -8.37 -27.43
N PRO A 119 10.59 -7.58 -27.37
CA PRO A 119 10.86 -6.67 -26.27
C PRO A 119 9.90 -5.47 -26.29
N LEU A 120 9.93 -4.68 -25.20
CA LEU A 120 9.27 -3.37 -25.15
C LEU A 120 9.70 -2.49 -26.33
N ASP A 121 8.76 -1.75 -26.91
CA ASP A 121 9.00 -0.86 -28.04
C ASP A 121 9.41 0.55 -27.59
N ALA A 122 10.71 0.73 -27.33
CA ALA A 122 11.26 2.03 -26.96
C ALA A 122 11.16 3.06 -28.11
N GLU A 123 11.16 2.59 -29.36
CA GLU A 123 11.09 3.48 -30.52
C GLU A 123 9.69 4.11 -30.61
N ALA A 124 8.64 3.29 -30.53
CA ALA A 124 7.25 3.75 -30.52
C ALA A 124 6.95 4.71 -29.36
N VAL A 125 7.57 4.49 -28.18
CA VAL A 125 7.47 5.41 -27.04
C VAL A 125 8.08 6.77 -27.37
N ARG A 126 9.31 6.78 -27.89
CA ARG A 126 10.02 8.02 -28.22
C ARG A 126 9.31 8.80 -29.33
N GLU A 127 8.76 8.13 -30.35
CA GLU A 127 7.90 8.76 -31.35
C GLU A 127 6.68 9.41 -30.70
N GLY A 128 5.98 8.70 -29.82
CA GLY A 128 4.82 9.25 -29.13
C GLY A 128 5.10 10.48 -28.27
N PHE A 129 6.22 10.48 -27.54
CA PHE A 129 6.60 11.67 -26.78
C PHE A 129 7.09 12.82 -27.66
N ALA A 130 7.69 12.54 -28.82
CA ALA A 130 8.04 13.58 -29.79
C ALA A 130 6.77 14.24 -30.38
N GLU A 131 5.75 13.45 -30.72
CA GLU A 131 4.43 13.95 -31.14
C GLU A 131 3.81 14.84 -30.05
N LEU A 132 3.80 14.36 -28.81
CA LEU A 132 3.24 15.11 -27.68
C LEU A 132 4.02 16.40 -27.38
N ALA A 133 5.35 16.39 -27.52
CA ALA A 133 6.18 17.58 -27.37
C ALA A 133 5.84 18.65 -28.42
N ALA A 134 5.62 18.24 -29.67
CA ALA A 134 5.18 19.14 -30.73
C ALA A 134 3.78 19.70 -30.48
N GLU A 135 2.85 18.89 -29.95
CA GLU A 135 1.51 19.33 -29.55
C GLU A 135 1.57 20.41 -28.47
N VAL A 136 2.32 20.16 -27.39
CA VAL A 136 2.49 21.11 -26.28
C VAL A 136 3.13 22.42 -26.75
N GLN A 137 4.15 22.35 -27.59
CA GLN A 137 4.80 23.52 -28.18
C GLN A 137 3.83 24.33 -29.05
N THR A 138 2.99 23.66 -29.82
CA THR A 138 1.99 24.31 -30.69
C THR A 138 0.92 25.02 -29.86
N ALA A 139 0.43 24.38 -28.79
CA ALA A 139 -0.63 24.93 -27.95
C ALA A 139 -0.16 26.04 -27.01
N THR A 140 1.07 25.96 -26.49
CA THR A 140 1.56 26.85 -25.42
C THR A 140 2.63 27.85 -25.87
N GLY A 141 3.22 27.65 -27.04
CA GLY A 141 4.39 28.42 -27.50
C GLY A 141 5.69 28.08 -26.77
N ARG A 142 5.70 27.13 -25.83
CA ARG A 142 6.88 26.76 -25.04
C ARG A 142 7.52 25.47 -25.55
N ALA A 143 8.84 25.51 -25.77
CA ALA A 143 9.60 24.33 -26.15
C ALA A 143 9.78 23.39 -24.95
N THR A 144 9.59 22.11 -25.20
CA THR A 144 9.82 21.03 -24.24
C THR A 144 10.46 19.84 -24.95
N THR A 145 11.27 19.08 -24.23
CA THR A 145 11.81 17.82 -24.75
C THR A 145 10.90 16.65 -24.37
N PRO A 146 10.94 15.53 -25.12
CA PRO A 146 10.30 14.27 -24.75
C PRO A 146 10.62 13.83 -23.30
N GLU A 147 11.89 13.93 -22.89
CA GLU A 147 12.36 13.53 -21.57
C GLU A 147 11.78 14.44 -20.47
N ALA A 148 11.77 15.76 -20.69
CA ALA A 148 11.16 16.70 -19.74
C ALA A 148 9.66 16.46 -19.56
N LEU A 149 8.95 16.07 -20.62
CA LEU A 149 7.54 15.69 -20.53
C LEU A 149 7.35 14.40 -19.73
N ALA A 150 8.13 13.35 -20.04
CA ALA A 150 8.07 12.08 -19.31
C ALA A 150 8.41 12.26 -17.82
N GLU A 151 9.43 13.05 -17.50
CA GLU A 151 9.78 13.38 -16.11
C GLU A 151 8.66 14.17 -15.41
N GLY A 152 8.01 15.10 -16.13
CA GLY A 152 6.84 15.82 -15.65
C GLY A 152 5.65 14.91 -15.33
N PHE A 153 5.35 13.93 -16.19
CA PHE A 153 4.31 12.93 -15.93
C PHE A 153 4.65 12.04 -14.74
N VAL A 154 5.90 11.57 -14.61
CA VAL A 154 6.35 10.81 -13.43
C VAL A 154 6.18 11.66 -12.17
N THR A 155 6.51 12.94 -12.22
CA THR A 155 6.33 13.87 -11.10
C THR A 155 4.86 13.96 -10.69
N ILE A 156 3.94 14.13 -11.64
CA ILE A 156 2.49 14.15 -11.37
C ILE A 156 2.01 12.83 -10.77
N ALA A 157 2.43 11.69 -11.33
CA ALA A 157 2.06 10.37 -10.83
C ALA A 157 2.52 10.18 -9.38
N VAL A 158 3.77 10.57 -9.08
CA VAL A 158 4.35 10.51 -7.72
C VAL A 158 3.58 11.40 -6.75
N GLN A 159 3.23 12.64 -7.15
CA GLN A 159 2.44 13.52 -6.28
C GLN A 159 1.06 12.95 -5.99
N ASN A 160 0.35 12.41 -6.99
CA ASN A 160 -0.95 11.75 -6.78
C ASN A 160 -0.85 10.58 -5.79
N MET A 161 0.20 9.76 -5.90
CA MET A 161 0.46 8.64 -4.98
C MET A 161 0.80 9.15 -3.56
N ALA A 162 1.66 10.16 -3.45
CA ALA A 162 2.06 10.74 -2.17
C ALA A 162 0.88 11.43 -1.47
N GLU A 163 0.02 12.15 -2.20
CA GLU A 163 -1.20 12.77 -1.66
C GLU A 163 -2.15 11.72 -1.09
N ALA A 164 -2.33 10.60 -1.79
CA ALA A 164 -3.14 9.51 -1.29
C ALA A 164 -2.56 8.91 0.01
N ILE A 165 -1.24 8.67 0.07
CA ILE A 165 -0.58 8.19 1.29
C ILE A 165 -0.71 9.22 2.43
N LYS A 166 -0.54 10.52 2.14
CA LYS A 166 -0.76 11.61 3.12
C LYS A 166 -2.19 11.67 3.62
N SER A 167 -3.18 11.37 2.78
CA SER A 167 -4.59 11.37 3.22
C SER A 167 -4.83 10.33 4.32
N ILE A 168 -4.17 9.17 4.25
CA ILE A 168 -4.23 8.11 5.25
C ILE A 168 -3.60 8.59 6.56
N SER A 169 -2.44 9.25 6.47
CA SER A 169 -1.70 9.69 7.65
C SER A 169 -2.34 10.88 8.35
N ILE A 170 -2.76 11.91 7.61
CA ILE A 170 -3.35 13.14 8.15
C ILE A 170 -4.70 12.86 8.82
N GLN A 171 -5.59 12.08 8.19
CA GLN A 171 -6.90 11.75 8.76
C GLN A 171 -6.82 10.96 10.07
N ARG A 172 -5.68 10.31 10.33
CA ARG A 172 -5.47 9.43 11.48
C ARG A 172 -4.41 9.94 12.47
N GLY A 173 -3.74 11.06 12.17
CA GLY A 173 -2.72 11.67 13.01
C GLY A 173 -1.38 10.92 13.03
N TYR A 174 -1.03 10.19 11.96
CA TYR A 174 0.23 9.47 11.87
C TYR A 174 1.36 10.33 11.28
N ASP A 175 2.52 10.27 11.90
CA ASP A 175 3.77 10.81 11.36
C ASP A 175 4.47 9.74 10.51
N VAL A 176 4.17 9.72 9.20
CA VAL A 176 4.71 8.72 8.24
C VAL A 176 6.22 8.82 8.02
N THR A 177 6.86 9.93 8.40
CA THR A 177 8.32 10.09 8.26
C THR A 177 9.11 9.07 9.09
N ARG A 178 8.46 8.48 10.10
CA ARG A 178 9.03 7.46 11.01
C ARG A 178 8.76 6.03 10.58
N TYR A 179 8.19 5.83 9.39
CA TYR A 179 7.79 4.53 8.87
C TYR A 179 8.74 4.09 7.78
N VAL A 180 8.85 2.78 7.55
CA VAL A 180 9.45 2.25 6.32
C VAL A 180 8.41 2.22 5.20
N LEU A 181 8.81 2.62 4.00
CA LEU A 181 8.00 2.44 2.79
C LEU A 181 8.30 1.05 2.22
N ASN A 182 7.42 0.07 2.47
CA ASN A 182 7.56 -1.27 1.90
C ASN A 182 6.93 -1.29 0.50
N CYS A 183 7.78 -1.19 -0.52
CA CYS A 183 7.38 -1.13 -1.92
C CYS A 183 7.33 -2.52 -2.56
N PHE A 184 6.24 -2.81 -3.24
CA PHE A 184 6.03 -4.04 -3.97
C PHE A 184 5.10 -3.82 -5.18
N GLY A 185 4.77 -4.90 -5.87
CA GLY A 185 4.13 -4.83 -7.18
C GLY A 185 5.16 -4.62 -8.30
N GLY A 186 4.74 -4.91 -9.54
CA GLY A 186 5.64 -4.88 -10.70
C GLY A 186 6.19 -3.49 -11.06
N ALA A 187 5.48 -2.42 -10.65
CA ALA A 187 5.87 -1.05 -10.93
C ALA A 187 6.39 -0.28 -9.70
N GLY A 188 6.22 -0.81 -8.48
CA GLY A 188 6.51 -0.07 -7.25
C GLY A 188 7.95 0.42 -7.12
N GLY A 189 8.92 -0.44 -7.45
CA GLY A 189 10.34 -0.08 -7.37
C GLY A 189 10.76 1.05 -8.30
N GLN A 190 10.01 1.33 -9.36
CA GLN A 190 10.32 2.40 -10.33
C GLN A 190 10.05 3.80 -9.75
N HIS A 191 9.20 3.89 -8.71
CA HIS A 191 8.74 5.16 -8.12
C HIS A 191 9.07 5.29 -6.62
N ALA A 192 9.55 4.22 -5.99
CA ALA A 192 9.73 4.11 -4.54
C ALA A 192 10.49 5.29 -3.92
N CYS A 193 11.68 5.64 -4.44
CA CYS A 193 12.48 6.73 -3.89
C CYS A 193 11.79 8.09 -4.03
N LEU A 194 11.20 8.38 -5.20
CA LEU A 194 10.50 9.65 -5.43
C LEU A 194 9.26 9.80 -4.53
N VAL A 195 8.54 8.68 -4.29
CA VAL A 195 7.41 8.65 -3.35
C VAL A 195 7.90 8.86 -1.92
N ALA A 196 9.00 8.20 -1.51
CA ALA A 196 9.60 8.40 -0.20
C ALA A 196 10.03 9.85 0.03
N ASP A 197 10.71 10.47 -0.95
CA ASP A 197 11.12 11.87 -0.91
C ASP A 197 9.91 12.80 -0.76
N ALA A 198 8.85 12.60 -1.53
CA ALA A 198 7.62 13.40 -1.47
C ALA A 198 6.87 13.28 -0.12
N LEU A 199 7.12 12.20 0.61
CA LEU A 199 6.56 11.91 1.94
C LEU A 199 7.51 12.26 3.09
N GLY A 200 8.77 12.60 2.81
CA GLY A 200 9.80 12.80 3.84
C GLY A 200 10.19 11.52 4.56
N MET A 201 10.04 10.36 3.91
CA MET A 201 10.44 9.06 4.44
C MET A 201 11.89 8.78 4.09
N THR A 202 12.66 8.25 5.04
CA THR A 202 14.10 8.04 4.89
C THR A 202 14.48 6.59 4.59
N THR A 203 13.53 5.66 4.69
CA THR A 203 13.77 4.23 4.51
C THR A 203 12.76 3.63 3.54
N VAL A 204 13.29 3.01 2.47
CA VAL A 204 12.53 2.19 1.53
C VAL A 204 12.95 0.75 1.70
N MET A 205 11.99 -0.16 1.76
CA MET A 205 12.20 -1.60 1.77
C MET A 205 11.66 -2.19 0.48
N LEU A 206 12.50 -2.96 -0.23
CA LEU A 206 12.10 -3.78 -1.37
C LEU A 206 12.45 -5.23 -1.10
N HIS A 207 11.44 -6.07 -0.91
CA HIS A 207 11.66 -7.50 -0.68
C HIS A 207 12.16 -8.20 -1.96
N PRO A 208 12.99 -9.27 -1.87
CA PRO A 208 13.36 -10.10 -3.04
C PRO A 208 12.17 -10.68 -3.81
N PHE A 209 11.02 -10.79 -3.18
CA PHE A 209 9.77 -11.19 -3.84
C PHE A 209 8.83 -10.03 -4.12
N ALA A 210 9.30 -8.77 -4.19
CA ALA A 210 8.48 -7.57 -4.41
C ALA A 210 7.47 -7.71 -5.57
N GLY A 211 7.88 -8.30 -6.71
CA GLY A 211 6.98 -8.50 -7.85
C GLY A 211 5.85 -9.53 -7.62
N VAL A 212 5.96 -10.38 -6.60
CA VAL A 212 4.98 -11.42 -6.24
C VAL A 212 4.65 -11.39 -4.73
N LEU A 213 4.85 -10.24 -4.07
CA LEU A 213 4.83 -10.16 -2.61
C LEU A 213 3.45 -10.47 -2.04
N SER A 214 2.39 -10.15 -2.78
CA SER A 214 1.02 -10.45 -2.38
C SER A 214 0.78 -11.96 -2.31
N ALA A 215 1.31 -12.75 -3.26
CA ALA A 215 1.23 -14.21 -3.21
C ALA A 215 2.06 -14.80 -2.07
N TYR A 216 3.26 -14.25 -1.82
CA TYR A 216 4.08 -14.65 -0.67
C TYR A 216 3.39 -14.31 0.66
N GLY A 217 2.78 -13.13 0.76
CA GLY A 217 2.01 -12.67 1.91
C GLY A 217 0.80 -13.57 2.21
N MET A 218 0.12 -14.08 1.18
CA MET A 218 -0.94 -15.08 1.35
C MET A 218 -0.43 -16.36 2.01
N GLY A 219 0.77 -16.82 1.65
CA GLY A 219 1.40 -17.99 2.27
C GLY A 219 1.82 -17.77 3.73
N LEU A 220 2.18 -16.55 4.09
CA LEU A 220 2.57 -16.17 5.46
C LEU A 220 1.38 -15.84 6.36
N ALA A 221 0.21 -15.54 5.79
CA ALA A 221 -0.92 -14.99 6.53
C ALA A 221 -1.43 -15.94 7.62
N GLU A 222 -1.70 -15.38 8.80
CA GLU A 222 -2.45 -16.06 9.84
C GLU A 222 -3.93 -16.13 9.45
N VAL A 223 -4.60 -17.23 9.82
CA VAL A 223 -6.04 -17.36 9.59
C VAL A 223 -6.78 -16.73 10.76
N ARG A 224 -7.73 -15.85 10.47
CA ARG A 224 -8.47 -15.09 11.48
C ARG A 224 -9.96 -15.37 11.37
N ALA A 225 -10.62 -15.54 12.51
CA ALA A 225 -12.08 -15.60 12.61
C ALA A 225 -12.55 -14.48 13.55
N ILE A 226 -13.43 -13.61 13.05
CA ILE A 226 -13.95 -12.47 13.80
C ILE A 226 -15.43 -12.72 14.10
N ARG A 227 -15.84 -12.47 15.34
CA ARG A 227 -17.24 -12.46 15.79
C ARG A 227 -17.53 -11.15 16.49
N GLN A 228 -18.65 -10.53 16.09
CA GLN A 228 -19.09 -9.25 16.61
C GLN A 228 -20.56 -9.33 16.99
N ALA A 229 -20.93 -8.60 18.05
CA ALA A 229 -22.32 -8.37 18.42
C ALA A 229 -22.54 -6.91 18.79
N THR A 230 -23.64 -6.33 18.31
CA THR A 230 -24.12 -5.03 18.77
C THR A 230 -24.48 -5.13 20.25
N ALA A 231 -23.87 -4.27 21.07
CA ALA A 231 -24.16 -4.20 22.50
C ALA A 231 -25.14 -3.05 22.80
N ALA A 232 -24.84 -1.85 22.29
CA ALA A 232 -25.60 -0.62 22.53
C ALA A 232 -25.92 -0.35 24.02
N ILE A 233 -24.93 -0.54 24.90
CA ILE A 233 -25.06 -0.38 26.35
C ILE A 233 -24.21 0.78 26.89
N PRO A 234 -24.62 1.45 27.98
CA PRO A 234 -23.76 2.41 28.68
C PRO A 234 -22.45 1.77 29.15
N LEU A 235 -21.34 2.48 29.00
CA LEU A 235 -20.05 2.05 29.53
C LEU A 235 -19.98 2.37 31.03
N GLU A 236 -20.42 1.41 31.85
CA GLU A 236 -20.47 1.52 33.30
C GLU A 236 -20.00 0.22 33.96
N ALA A 237 -19.42 0.30 35.16
CA ALA A 237 -18.94 -0.89 35.89
C ALA A 237 -20.03 -1.93 36.18
N THR A 238 -21.30 -1.50 36.23
CA THR A 238 -22.47 -2.38 36.38
C THR A 238 -22.70 -3.29 35.17
N ALA A 239 -22.20 -2.91 34.00
CA ALA A 239 -22.32 -3.67 32.76
C ALA A 239 -21.17 -4.65 32.51
N ASP A 240 -20.07 -4.58 33.29
CA ASP A 240 -18.85 -5.37 33.06
C ASP A 240 -19.11 -6.88 33.01
N ALA A 241 -19.97 -7.40 33.90
CA ALA A 241 -20.29 -8.83 33.94
C ALA A 241 -21.08 -9.29 32.69
N ASP A 242 -22.05 -8.50 32.22
CA ASP A 242 -22.80 -8.80 30.99
C ASP A 242 -21.89 -8.73 29.76
N MET A 243 -21.06 -7.69 29.67
CA MET A 243 -20.07 -7.55 28.59
C MET A 243 -19.10 -8.74 28.54
N ALA A 244 -18.57 -9.15 29.69
CA ALA A 244 -17.64 -10.26 29.77
C ALA A 244 -18.29 -11.58 29.31
N ALA A 245 -19.55 -11.83 29.69
CA ALA A 245 -20.29 -13.01 29.24
C ALA A 245 -20.50 -13.02 27.72
N ARG A 246 -20.88 -11.88 27.13
CA ARG A 246 -21.04 -11.74 25.67
C ARG A 246 -19.73 -11.93 24.92
N VAL A 247 -18.64 -11.34 25.41
CA VAL A 247 -17.30 -11.51 24.81
C VAL A 247 -16.83 -12.96 24.90
N ALA A 248 -17.14 -13.66 26.00
CA ALA A 248 -16.81 -15.08 26.14
C ALA A 248 -17.52 -15.95 25.09
N ASP A 249 -18.82 -15.71 24.86
CA ASP A 249 -19.60 -16.40 23.80
C ASP A 249 -19.03 -16.12 22.40
N LEU A 250 -18.75 -14.84 22.08
CA LEU A 250 -18.11 -14.47 20.81
C LEU A 250 -16.74 -15.14 20.62
N SER A 251 -15.97 -15.24 21.71
CA SER A 251 -14.64 -15.88 21.72
C SER A 251 -14.73 -17.38 21.46
N GLU A 252 -15.73 -18.05 22.04
CA GLU A 252 -15.98 -19.47 21.80
C GLU A 252 -16.38 -19.72 20.34
N GLN A 253 -17.30 -18.91 19.81
CA GLN A 253 -17.72 -19.00 18.40
C GLN A 253 -16.55 -18.78 17.43
N ALA A 254 -15.72 -17.77 17.66
CA ALA A 254 -14.53 -17.50 16.83
C ALA A 254 -13.52 -18.66 16.90
N ARG A 255 -13.31 -19.24 18.08
CA ARG A 255 -12.44 -20.41 18.26
C ARG A 255 -12.99 -21.65 17.57
N ALA A 256 -14.30 -21.89 17.66
CA ALA A 256 -14.97 -23.02 17.04
C ALA A 256 -14.82 -22.99 15.51
N GLU A 257 -14.91 -21.80 14.90
CA GLU A 257 -14.67 -21.63 13.46
C GLU A 257 -13.25 -22.05 13.06
N LEU A 258 -12.22 -21.55 13.74
CA LEU A 258 -10.83 -21.94 13.42
C LEU A 258 -10.57 -23.43 13.69
N THR A 259 -11.19 -23.99 14.73
CA THR A 259 -11.09 -25.42 15.03
C THR A 259 -11.69 -26.26 13.91
N ALA A 260 -12.84 -25.84 13.36
CA ALA A 260 -13.48 -26.51 12.22
C ALA A 260 -12.63 -26.44 10.94
N GLN A 261 -11.74 -25.44 10.82
CA GLN A 261 -10.77 -25.32 9.74
C GLN A 261 -9.46 -26.11 10.00
N GLY A 262 -9.38 -26.88 11.09
CA GLY A 262 -8.25 -27.76 11.39
C GLY A 262 -7.14 -27.15 12.25
N PHE A 263 -7.35 -25.95 12.81
CA PHE A 263 -6.41 -25.36 13.76
C PHE A 263 -6.57 -26.02 15.14
N ALA A 264 -5.46 -26.51 15.70
CA ALA A 264 -5.45 -27.08 17.05
C ALA A 264 -5.58 -25.95 18.09
N GLY A 265 -6.32 -26.19 19.18
CA GLY A 265 -6.60 -25.17 20.21
C GLY A 265 -5.37 -24.46 20.79
N ALA A 266 -4.23 -25.15 20.90
CA ALA A 266 -2.97 -24.55 21.39
C ALA A 266 -2.32 -23.53 20.43
N ARG A 267 -2.77 -23.49 19.16
CA ARG A 267 -2.30 -22.54 18.13
C ARG A 267 -3.29 -21.41 17.86
N ILE A 268 -4.36 -21.32 18.66
CA ILE A 268 -5.38 -20.27 18.54
C ILE A 268 -5.18 -19.27 19.68
N THR A 269 -4.93 -18.02 19.32
CA THR A 269 -4.97 -16.89 20.27
C THR A 269 -6.27 -16.12 20.10
N ILE A 270 -6.76 -15.51 21.18
CA ILE A 270 -8.00 -14.72 21.17
C ILE A 270 -7.67 -13.30 21.63
N ALA A 271 -8.10 -12.30 20.88
CA ALA A 271 -8.11 -10.91 21.28
C ALA A 271 -9.56 -10.39 21.29
N ALA A 272 -9.93 -9.66 22.34
CA ALA A 272 -11.26 -9.05 22.45
C ALA A 272 -11.15 -7.52 22.41
N ARG A 273 -12.13 -6.87 21.77
CA ARG A 273 -12.19 -5.42 21.58
C ARG A 273 -13.61 -4.90 21.80
N ALA A 274 -13.70 -3.62 22.13
CA ALA A 274 -14.97 -2.89 22.20
C ALA A 274 -14.92 -1.65 21.32
N GLU A 275 -15.98 -1.40 20.55
CA GLU A 275 -16.20 -0.13 19.86
C GLU A 275 -16.97 0.81 20.79
N ILE A 276 -16.34 1.92 21.17
CA ILE A 276 -16.89 2.87 22.13
C ILE A 276 -17.10 4.21 21.44
N LYS A 277 -18.19 4.89 21.77
CA LYS A 277 -18.47 6.25 21.31
C LYS A 277 -19.08 7.10 22.40
N PHE A 278 -19.01 8.41 22.22
CA PHE A 278 -19.85 9.31 23.00
C PHE A 278 -21.33 9.09 22.68
N ALA A 279 -22.18 9.16 23.70
CA ALA A 279 -23.63 9.14 23.51
C ALA A 279 -24.05 10.25 22.53
N GLY A 280 -24.88 9.90 21.54
CA GLY A 280 -25.31 10.81 20.47
C GLY A 280 -24.26 11.12 19.40
N SER A 281 -23.11 10.43 19.40
CA SER A 281 -22.14 10.44 18.29
C SER A 281 -22.32 9.21 17.40
N ASP A 282 -21.82 9.29 16.17
CA ASP A 282 -21.74 8.25 15.16
C ASP A 282 -20.29 7.79 14.88
N THR A 283 -19.32 8.27 15.67
CA THR A 283 -17.88 8.01 15.47
C THR A 283 -17.34 7.10 16.58
N PRO A 284 -17.44 5.76 16.42
CA PRO A 284 -16.84 4.84 17.38
C PRO A 284 -15.31 4.78 17.24
N LEU A 285 -14.66 4.48 18.36
CA LEU A 285 -13.24 4.14 18.43
C LEU A 285 -13.10 2.76 19.08
N THR A 286 -12.28 1.91 18.47
CA THR A 286 -12.00 0.56 18.97
C THR A 286 -10.93 0.61 20.08
N VAL A 287 -11.21 -0.02 21.21
CA VAL A 287 -10.28 -0.18 22.34
C VAL A 287 -10.13 -1.66 22.73
N PRO A 288 -9.02 -2.07 23.36
CA PRO A 288 -8.92 -3.40 23.97
C PRO A 288 -10.06 -3.60 24.98
N PHE A 289 -10.68 -4.79 24.94
CA PHE A 289 -11.74 -5.12 25.88
C PHE A 289 -11.18 -5.29 27.31
N GLY A 290 -11.89 -4.75 28.29
CA GLY A 290 -11.54 -4.83 29.70
C GLY A 290 -12.64 -4.22 30.58
N PRO A 291 -12.38 -4.01 31.87
CA PRO A 291 -13.29 -3.28 32.75
C PRO A 291 -13.58 -1.86 32.25
N ALA A 292 -14.76 -1.32 32.59
CA ALA A 292 -15.25 -0.05 32.07
C ALA A 292 -14.28 1.14 32.28
N ASP A 293 -13.57 1.19 33.39
CA ASP A 293 -12.59 2.25 33.72
C ASP A 293 -11.35 2.21 32.80
N GLN A 294 -10.84 1.01 32.51
CA GLN A 294 -9.71 0.80 31.60
C GLN A 294 -10.10 1.15 30.16
N MET A 295 -11.29 0.70 29.74
CA MET A 295 -11.84 1.01 28.41
C MET A 295 -12.08 2.52 28.24
N THR A 296 -12.58 3.20 29.27
CA THR A 296 -12.76 4.66 29.28
C THR A 296 -11.41 5.37 29.10
N SER A 297 -10.40 4.96 29.87
CA SER A 297 -9.06 5.55 29.81
C SER A 297 -8.40 5.35 28.44
N ALA A 298 -8.53 4.15 27.86
CA ALA A 298 -8.05 3.85 26.51
C ALA A 298 -8.76 4.68 25.44
N PHE A 299 -10.08 4.84 25.56
CA PHE A 299 -10.88 5.65 24.65
C PHE A 299 -10.49 7.13 24.73
N GLU A 300 -10.30 7.68 25.94
CA GLU A 300 -9.84 9.06 26.11
C GLU A 300 -8.48 9.29 25.44
N ALA A 301 -7.49 8.43 25.71
CA ALA A 301 -6.16 8.54 25.13
C ALA A 301 -6.22 8.52 23.59
N LEU A 302 -7.02 7.61 23.03
CA LEU A 302 -7.20 7.48 21.58
C LEU A 302 -7.94 8.68 20.98
N HIS A 303 -8.99 9.17 21.64
CA HIS A 303 -9.78 10.32 21.19
C HIS A 303 -8.94 11.60 21.21
N ARG A 304 -8.14 11.84 22.26
CA ARG A 304 -7.20 12.97 22.31
C ARG A 304 -6.14 12.87 21.22
N ARG A 305 -5.58 11.68 21.00
CA ARG A 305 -4.60 11.46 19.93
C ARG A 305 -5.17 11.75 18.54
N ARG A 306 -6.41 11.32 18.27
CA ARG A 306 -7.03 11.42 16.94
C ARG A 306 -7.66 12.79 16.67
N PHE A 307 -8.30 13.40 17.66
CA PHE A 307 -9.11 14.61 17.49
C PHE A 307 -8.58 15.81 18.28
N GLY A 308 -7.58 15.64 19.15
CA GLY A 308 -6.98 16.72 19.94
C GLY A 308 -7.74 17.10 21.21
N PHE A 309 -8.88 16.47 21.51
CA PHE A 309 -9.69 16.78 22.69
C PHE A 309 -10.35 15.53 23.29
N PHE A 310 -11.02 15.69 24.43
CA PHE A 310 -11.93 14.70 25.02
C PHE A 310 -13.11 15.46 25.65
N ALA A 311 -14.34 15.00 25.45
CA ALA A 311 -15.53 15.67 25.97
C ALA A 311 -15.83 15.18 27.40
N GLU A 312 -15.24 15.86 28.39
CA GLU A 312 -15.44 15.55 29.81
C GLU A 312 -16.93 15.56 30.20
N GLY A 313 -17.34 14.59 31.02
CA GLY A 313 -18.72 14.46 31.52
C GLY A 313 -19.73 13.93 30.50
N LYS A 314 -19.35 13.72 29.23
CA LYS A 314 -20.24 13.11 28.24
C LYS A 314 -20.24 11.59 28.39
N ALA A 315 -21.44 11.00 28.47
CA ALA A 315 -21.60 9.55 28.62
C ALA A 315 -20.99 8.79 27.44
N LEU A 316 -20.40 7.63 27.73
CA LEU A 316 -19.84 6.69 26.75
C LEU A 316 -20.79 5.50 26.58
N VAL A 317 -20.83 4.98 25.36
CA VAL A 317 -21.66 3.83 24.96
C VAL A 317 -20.76 2.82 24.27
N VAL A 318 -20.87 1.56 24.66
CA VAL A 318 -20.31 0.43 23.92
C VAL A 318 -21.28 0.10 22.80
N GLU A 319 -20.88 0.38 21.56
CA GLU A 319 -21.67 0.11 20.36
C GLU A 319 -21.59 -1.38 19.98
N THR A 320 -20.37 -1.91 19.92
CA THR A 320 -20.08 -3.26 19.44
C THR A 320 -19.06 -3.94 20.35
N LEU A 321 -19.26 -5.24 20.62
CA LEU A 321 -18.25 -6.11 21.21
C LEU A 321 -17.71 -7.05 20.13
N GLU A 322 -16.40 -7.27 20.12
CA GLU A 322 -15.69 -8.09 19.14
C GLU A 322 -14.78 -9.11 19.84
N ALA A 323 -14.75 -10.33 19.33
CA ALA A 323 -13.71 -11.31 19.60
C ALA A 323 -13.08 -11.79 18.28
N GLU A 324 -11.76 -11.80 18.24
CA GLU A 324 -10.96 -12.26 17.11
C GLU A 324 -10.10 -13.45 17.54
N ALA A 325 -10.30 -14.57 16.88
CA ALA A 325 -9.42 -15.73 16.96
C ALA A 325 -8.37 -15.67 15.85
N THR A 326 -7.11 -15.91 16.20
CA THR A 326 -5.99 -15.98 15.25
C THR A 326 -5.32 -17.35 15.33
N GLY A 327 -5.32 -18.08 14.22
CA GLY A 327 -4.66 -19.37 14.04
C GLY A 327 -3.30 -19.19 13.36
N ALA A 328 -2.24 -19.57 14.07
CA ALA A 328 -0.88 -19.48 13.53
C ALA A 328 -0.69 -20.46 12.35
N SER A 329 -0.26 -19.93 11.20
CA SER A 329 0.04 -20.71 9.99
C SER A 329 1.28 -21.61 10.17
N GLY A 330 2.21 -21.22 11.05
CA GLY A 330 3.49 -21.91 11.28
C GLY A 330 4.58 -21.55 10.28
N GLU A 331 4.24 -20.79 9.24
CA GLU A 331 5.19 -20.25 8.27
C GLU A 331 5.79 -18.94 8.79
N THR A 332 7.10 -18.77 8.62
CA THR A 332 7.80 -17.55 9.02
C THR A 332 8.43 -16.90 7.80
N ALA A 333 8.40 -15.57 7.76
CA ALA A 333 9.15 -14.83 6.75
C ALA A 333 10.64 -15.10 6.99
N GLY A 334 11.26 -15.86 6.10
CA GLY A 334 12.68 -16.16 6.20
C GLY A 334 13.50 -14.88 6.10
N THR A 335 14.41 -14.67 7.04
CA THR A 335 15.50 -13.72 6.87
C THR A 335 16.61 -14.43 6.10
N GLY A 336 17.13 -13.78 5.05
CA GLY A 336 18.10 -14.39 4.13
C GLY A 336 19.35 -14.97 4.81
N GLY A 337 20.04 -15.86 4.08
CA GLY A 337 21.17 -16.69 4.56
C GLY A 337 22.45 -15.93 4.94
N ASP A 338 23.58 -16.64 4.95
CA ASP A 338 24.85 -16.08 5.45
C ASP A 338 25.23 -14.75 4.79
N ILE A 339 25.66 -13.79 5.62
CA ILE A 339 26.21 -12.51 5.18
C ILE A 339 27.36 -12.79 4.22
N ARG A 340 27.20 -12.33 2.97
CA ARG A 340 28.25 -12.37 1.97
C ARG A 340 28.68 -10.94 1.74
N ASP A 341 29.84 -10.60 2.28
CA ASP A 341 30.50 -9.32 2.03
C ASP A 341 31.08 -9.34 0.61
N ARG A 342 30.19 -9.22 -0.37
CA ARG A 342 30.53 -9.11 -1.79
C ARG A 342 29.85 -7.87 -2.33
N THR A 343 30.65 -6.86 -2.65
CA THR A 343 30.20 -5.74 -3.47
C THR A 343 29.83 -6.29 -4.85
N PRO A 344 28.57 -6.18 -5.31
CA PRO A 344 28.20 -6.65 -6.62
C PRO A 344 28.87 -5.80 -7.70
N GLU A 345 29.28 -6.43 -8.79
CA GLU A 345 29.75 -5.72 -9.97
C GLU A 345 28.55 -5.22 -10.78
N ALA A 346 28.68 -4.05 -11.41
CA ALA A 346 27.67 -3.54 -12.31
C ALA A 346 27.62 -4.44 -13.56
N ALA A 347 26.45 -5.03 -13.83
CA ALA A 347 26.25 -5.86 -15.02
C ALA A 347 26.38 -5.05 -16.31
N THR A 348 26.03 -3.76 -16.27
CA THR A 348 26.27 -2.79 -17.34
C THR A 348 26.10 -1.37 -16.79
N ARG A 349 26.30 -0.37 -17.65
CA ARG A 349 25.98 1.03 -17.38
C ARG A 349 25.05 1.55 -18.49
N THR A 350 24.11 2.41 -18.15
CA THR A 350 23.11 2.86 -19.09
C THR A 350 22.70 4.31 -18.83
N PRO A 351 22.42 5.10 -19.89
CA PRO A 351 21.90 6.44 -19.72
C PRO A 351 20.49 6.38 -19.10
N VAL A 352 20.27 7.18 -18.06
CA VAL A 352 19.00 7.37 -17.36
C VAL A 352 18.80 8.86 -17.15
N TRP A 353 17.62 9.38 -17.53
CA TRP A 353 17.25 10.76 -17.28
C TRP A 353 16.68 10.92 -15.88
N MET A 354 17.29 11.79 -15.07
CA MET A 354 16.87 12.11 -13.70
C MET A 354 17.25 13.54 -13.36
N ALA A 355 16.35 14.26 -12.68
CA ALA A 355 16.55 15.62 -12.22
C ALA A 355 16.90 16.59 -13.37
N GLY A 356 16.26 16.43 -14.53
CA GLY A 356 16.44 17.31 -15.68
C GLY A 356 17.72 17.07 -16.49
N GLU A 357 18.47 16.01 -16.21
CA GLU A 357 19.70 15.69 -16.96
C GLU A 357 19.90 14.18 -17.16
N SER A 358 20.79 13.82 -18.08
CA SER A 358 21.14 12.43 -18.38
C SER A 358 22.33 11.97 -17.53
N HIS A 359 22.17 10.85 -16.84
CA HIS A 359 23.17 10.22 -16.00
C HIS A 359 23.57 8.87 -16.55
N ASP A 360 24.85 8.55 -16.54
CA ASP A 360 25.32 7.18 -16.82
C ASP A 360 25.25 6.36 -15.53
N ALA A 361 24.18 5.56 -15.38
CA ALA A 361 23.89 4.83 -14.16
C ALA A 361 24.33 3.35 -14.24
N PRO A 362 25.00 2.80 -13.21
CA PRO A 362 25.27 1.38 -13.15
C PRO A 362 23.98 0.57 -12.96
N VAL A 363 23.90 -0.57 -13.63
CA VAL A 363 22.80 -1.54 -13.49
C VAL A 363 23.33 -2.75 -12.77
N TYR A 364 22.74 -3.09 -11.65
CA TYR A 364 23.09 -4.28 -10.86
C TYR A 364 21.99 -5.32 -10.98
N ARG A 365 22.38 -6.60 -11.02
CA ARG A 365 21.44 -7.70 -10.86
C ARG A 365 21.21 -7.93 -9.38
N ARG A 366 19.95 -8.03 -9.00
CA ARG A 366 19.59 -8.11 -7.59
C ARG A 366 20.11 -9.40 -6.94
N GLU A 367 20.13 -10.50 -7.67
CA GLU A 367 20.67 -11.79 -7.23
C GLU A 367 22.17 -11.75 -6.91
N ASP A 368 22.88 -10.72 -7.37
CA ASP A 368 24.30 -10.55 -7.08
C ASP A 368 24.57 -9.89 -5.72
N PHE A 369 23.54 -9.32 -5.08
CA PHE A 369 23.63 -8.78 -3.73
C PHE A 369 23.53 -9.91 -2.68
N GLY A 370 24.55 -9.99 -1.83
CA GLY A 370 24.50 -10.77 -0.60
C GLY A 370 23.90 -9.97 0.57
N PRO A 371 23.44 -10.64 1.64
CA PRO A 371 23.09 -9.95 2.87
C PRO A 371 24.29 -9.15 3.38
N GLY A 372 24.09 -7.87 3.73
CA GLY A 372 25.14 -6.96 4.19
C GLY A 372 25.93 -6.22 3.10
N ALA A 373 25.66 -6.49 1.81
CA ALA A 373 26.26 -5.71 0.73
C ALA A 373 25.77 -4.25 0.77
N ALA A 374 26.72 -3.30 0.77
CA ALA A 374 26.49 -1.86 0.75
C ALA A 374 26.39 -1.31 -0.68
#